data_AF-A0A7C4EHT8-F1
#
_entry.id   AF-A0A7C4EHT8-F1
#
_cell.length_a   1.000
_cell.length_b   1.000
_cell.length_c   1.000
_cell.angle_alpha   90.00
_cell.angle_beta   90.00
_cell.angle_gamma   90.00
#
_symmetry.space_group_name_H-M   'P 1'
#
loop_
_entity.id
_entity.type
_entity.pdbx_description
1 polymer ?
#
loop_
_entity_poly.entity_id
_entity_poly.type
_entity_poly.pdbx_seq_one_letter_code
_entity_poly.pdbx_strand_id
1 'polypeptide(L)'
;MVDPQSLAPLGLTAYESAAYIALLGRPELAPADVAARAKIPRQRVYDVLATLAAKGLCLAQDTNPKTFRAVEPKAALDLLVLEREAALERQRREARDLAERLGEALGPVFAFGHGQNDPLAYVEVLSGAARIAHRALDLARAARFAVNSCV
;
A
#
# COMPACT_ATOMS: atom_id res chain seq x y z
N MET A 1 10.86 -1.14 24.88
CA MET A 1 11.78 -0.82 23.77
C MET A 1 11.01 -1.10 22.49
N VAL A 2 10.88 -0.13 21.58
CA VAL A 2 10.02 -0.29 20.39
C VAL A 2 10.68 -1.27 19.43
N ASP A 3 9.93 -2.26 18.96
CA ASP A 3 10.44 -3.27 18.03
C ASP A 3 10.59 -2.65 16.61
N PRO A 4 11.75 -2.83 15.94
CA PRO A 4 11.95 -2.31 14.58
C PRO A 4 10.94 -2.86 13.56
N GLN A 5 10.35 -4.02 13.84
CA GLN A 5 9.35 -4.65 12.98
C GLN A 5 7.99 -3.94 13.01
N SER A 6 7.69 -3.15 14.05
CA SER A 6 6.44 -2.40 14.15
C SER A 6 6.29 -1.32 13.06
N LEU A 7 7.40 -0.92 12.43
CA LEU A 7 7.44 0.07 11.34
C LEU A 7 7.26 -0.55 9.95
N ALA A 8 7.35 -1.89 9.82
CA ALA A 8 7.22 -2.58 8.54
C ALA A 8 5.88 -2.33 7.82
N PRO A 9 4.71 -2.27 8.52
CA PRO A 9 3.43 -1.96 7.88
C PRO A 9 3.38 -0.56 7.23
N LEU A 10 4.22 0.37 7.69
CA LEU A 10 4.35 1.72 7.14
C LEU A 10 5.31 1.80 5.94
N GLY A 11 5.82 0.67 5.46
CA GLY A 11 6.67 0.62 4.27
C GLY A 11 8.14 0.92 4.53
N LEU A 12 8.61 0.62 5.74
CA LEU A 12 10.03 0.65 6.12
C LEU A 12 10.61 -0.76 6.10
N THR A 13 11.83 -0.90 5.57
CA THR A 13 12.59 -2.16 5.64
C THR A 13 13.19 -2.37 7.03
N ALA A 14 13.61 -3.59 7.35
CA ALA A 14 14.24 -3.89 8.64
C ALA A 14 15.46 -3.00 8.94
N TYR A 15 16.27 -2.70 7.92
CA TYR A 15 17.42 -1.80 8.06
C TYR A 15 17.00 -0.35 8.24
N GLU A 16 16.01 0.13 7.49
CA GLU A 16 15.48 1.49 7.66
C GLU A 16 14.90 1.70 9.05
N SER A 17 14.09 0.77 9.54
CA SER A 17 13.54 0.81 10.89
C SER A 17 14.63 0.84 11.96
N ALA A 18 15.65 -0.01 11.84
CA ALA A 18 16.75 -0.06 12.78
C ALA A 18 17.58 1.23 12.77
N ALA A 19 17.87 1.79 11.58
CA ALA A 19 18.58 3.06 11.43
C ALA A 19 17.78 4.22 12.02
N TYR A 20 16.47 4.29 11.77
CA TYR A 20 15.62 5.34 12.30
C TYR A 20 15.53 5.29 13.83
N ILE A 21 15.34 4.11 14.42
CA ILE A 21 15.35 3.93 15.88
C ILE A 21 16.72 4.30 16.48
N ALA A 22 17.81 3.97 15.80
CA ALA A 22 19.15 4.36 16.25
C ALA A 22 19.34 5.89 16.28
N LEU A 23 18.77 6.60 15.29
CA LEU A 23 18.78 8.07 15.22
C LEU A 23 17.91 8.71 16.30
N LEU A 24 16.76 8.13 16.67
CA LEU A 24 15.89 8.67 17.73
C LEU A 24 16.56 8.72 19.11
N GLY A 25 17.55 7.86 19.36
CA GLY A 25 18.24 7.79 20.64
C GLY A 25 19.32 8.85 20.85
N ARG A 26 19.60 9.74 19.89
CA ARG A 26 20.62 10.79 19.96
C ARG A 26 20.19 12.02 19.16
N PRO A 27 20.66 13.22 19.50
CA PRO A 27 20.36 14.41 18.71
C PRO A 27 20.92 14.30 17.29
N GLU A 28 22.15 13.79 17.14
CA GLU A 28 22.86 13.68 15.87
C GLU A 28 23.77 12.44 15.88
N LEU A 29 23.92 11.77 14.74
CA LEU A 29 24.84 10.63 14.56
C LEU A 29 25.53 10.67 13.21
N ALA A 30 26.81 10.27 13.18
CA ALA A 30 27.52 10.03 11.92
C ALA A 30 27.08 8.68 11.31
N PRO A 31 27.17 8.49 9.98
CA PRO A 31 26.81 7.24 9.31
C PRO A 31 27.50 6.00 9.91
N ALA A 32 28.76 6.13 10.34
CA ALA A 32 29.51 5.06 10.97
C ALA A 32 28.87 4.60 12.30
N ASP A 33 28.37 5.54 13.10
CA ASP A 33 27.74 5.25 14.38
C ASP A 33 26.34 4.66 14.19
N VAL A 34 25.59 5.14 13.20
CA VAL A 34 24.31 4.56 12.80
C VAL A 34 24.50 3.10 12.40
N ALA A 35 25.50 2.81 11.54
CA ALA A 35 25.81 1.46 11.10
C ALA A 35 26.10 0.52 12.28
N ALA A 36 26.93 0.97 13.22
CA ALA A 36 27.30 0.20 14.40
C ALA A 36 26.10 -0.08 15.31
N ARG A 37 25.26 0.94 15.58
CA ARG A 37 24.11 0.82 16.49
C ARG A 37 22.95 0.04 15.88
N ALA A 38 22.66 0.27 14.60
CA ALA A 38 21.59 -0.40 13.87
C ALA A 38 22.02 -1.79 13.35
N LYS A 39 23.29 -2.18 13.54
CA LYS A 39 23.87 -3.43 13.02
C LYS A 39 23.71 -3.58 11.50
N ILE A 40 23.86 -2.47 10.79
CA ILE A 40 23.74 -2.41 9.32
C ILE A 40 25.14 -2.47 8.72
N PRO A 41 25.37 -3.24 7.64
CA PRO A 41 26.63 -3.22 6.92
C PRO A 41 27.02 -1.80 6.50
N ARG A 42 28.28 -1.42 6.70
CA ARG A 42 28.79 -0.06 6.45
C ARG A 42 28.60 0.40 5.00
N GLN A 43 28.56 -0.54 4.05
CA GLN A 43 28.27 -0.29 2.64
C GLN A 43 26.82 0.15 2.38
N ARG A 44 25.87 -0.29 3.22
CA ARG A 44 24.43 -0.04 3.05
C ARG A 44 23.93 1.16 3.85
N VAL A 45 24.66 1.62 4.86
CA VAL A 45 24.17 2.68 5.75
C VAL A 45 23.90 3.99 5.00
N TYR A 46 24.71 4.31 4.00
CA TYR A 46 24.50 5.53 3.20
C TYR A 46 23.23 5.44 2.37
N ASP A 47 22.96 4.31 1.72
CA ASP A 47 21.72 4.07 0.97
C ASP A 47 20.49 4.15 1.89
N VAL A 48 20.57 3.54 3.06
CA VAL A 48 19.49 3.54 4.06
C VAL A 48 19.24 4.96 4.58
N LEU A 49 20.28 5.70 4.92
CA LEU A 49 20.16 7.09 5.37
C LEU A 49 19.63 8.02 4.28
N ALA A 50 20.05 7.82 3.03
CA ALA A 50 19.51 8.55 1.89
C ALA A 50 18.02 8.26 1.69
N THR A 51 17.61 6.99 1.83
CA THR A 51 16.21 6.58 1.73
C THR A 51 15.36 7.13 2.87
N LEU A 52 15.88 7.11 4.10
CA LEU A 52 15.21 7.73 5.25
C LEU A 52 15.06 9.25 5.07
N ALA A 53 16.08 9.93 4.53
CA ALA A 53 16.01 11.36 4.25
C ALA A 53 14.99 11.66 3.14
N ALA A 54 14.94 10.85 2.09
CA ALA A 54 13.98 10.99 1.01
C ALA A 54 12.53 10.79 1.49
N LYS A 55 12.31 9.88 2.45
CA LYS A 55 11.02 9.65 3.14
C LYS A 55 10.71 10.69 4.23
N GLY A 56 11.57 11.68 4.44
CA GLY A 56 11.38 12.72 5.47
C GLY A 56 11.53 12.25 6.92
N LEU A 57 12.16 11.09 7.16
CA LEU A 57 12.38 10.54 8.51
C LEU A 57 13.64 11.08 9.17
N CYS A 58 14.61 11.56 8.39
CA CYS A 58 15.81 12.18 8.92
C CYS A 58 16.28 13.35 8.04
N LEU A 59 17.11 14.20 8.63
CA LEU A 59 17.74 15.34 7.99
C LEU A 59 19.25 15.12 8.00
N ALA A 60 19.88 15.30 6.84
CA ALA A 60 21.33 15.38 6.74
C ALA A 60 21.76 16.79 7.14
N GLN A 61 22.78 16.89 8.00
CA GLN A 61 23.43 18.14 8.33
C GLN A 61 24.83 18.16 7.73
N ASP A 62 25.20 19.26 7.08
CA ASP A 62 26.55 19.47 6.54
C ASP A 62 27.50 19.94 7.63
N THR A 63 27.65 19.11 8.65
CA THR A 63 28.67 19.19 9.70
C THR A 63 29.96 18.49 9.25
N ASN A 64 31.08 18.76 9.93
CA ASN A 64 32.33 18.05 9.69
C ASN A 64 32.73 17.24 10.94
N PRO A 65 32.52 15.91 10.96
CA PRO A 65 32.02 15.04 9.89
C PRO A 65 30.49 15.12 9.71
N LYS A 66 29.99 14.73 8.52
CA LYS A 66 28.56 14.78 8.15
C LYS A 66 27.70 13.97 9.12
N THR A 67 26.69 14.60 9.73
CA THR A 67 25.76 13.97 10.68
C THR A 67 24.34 13.91 10.15
N PHE A 68 23.56 13.01 10.75
CA PHE A 68 22.14 12.83 10.48
C PHE A 68 21.36 12.98 11.78
N ARG A 69 20.20 13.61 11.68
CA ARG A 69 19.27 13.84 12.79
C ARG A 69 17.90 13.26 12.43
N ALA A 70 17.26 12.56 13.36
CA ALA A 70 15.89 12.11 13.18
C ALA A 70 14.91 13.30 13.21
N VAL A 71 13.87 13.21 12.37
CA VAL A 71 12.69 14.06 12.49
C VAL A 71 11.84 13.59 13.67
N GLU A 72 11.00 14.47 14.21
CA GLU A 72 10.11 14.14 15.31
C GLU A 72 9.18 12.96 14.92
N PRO A 73 9.05 11.92 15.77
CA PRO A 73 8.36 10.69 15.41
C PRO A 73 6.93 10.88 14.92
N LYS A 74 6.14 11.72 15.58
CA LYS A 74 4.74 11.90 15.22
C LYS A 74 4.64 12.49 13.80
N ALA A 75 5.35 13.58 13.54
CA ALA A 75 5.40 14.20 12.22
C ALA A 75 5.91 13.25 11.13
N ALA A 76 6.96 12.48 11.42
CA ALA A 76 7.55 11.56 10.45
C ALA A 76 6.64 10.35 10.15
N LEU A 77 5.95 9.81 11.15
CA LEU A 77 5.00 8.71 10.96
C LEU A 77 3.73 9.18 10.22
N ASP A 78 3.24 10.38 10.50
CA ASP A 78 2.11 10.98 9.79
C ASP A 78 2.42 11.13 8.29
N LEU A 79 3.65 11.53 7.95
CA LEU A 79 4.12 11.61 6.56
C LEU A 79 4.12 10.25 5.86
N LEU A 80 4.58 9.19 6.54
CA LEU A 80 4.56 7.83 5.99
C LEU A 80 3.14 7.32 5.72
N VAL A 81 2.20 7.62 6.63
CA VAL A 81 0.79 7.28 6.44
C VAL A 81 0.25 7.98 5.20
N LEU A 82 0.49 9.29 5.07
CA LEU A 82 0.05 10.08 3.93
C LEU A 82 0.61 9.54 2.60
N GLU A 83 1.91 9.22 2.54
CA GLU A 83 2.53 8.63 1.35
C GLU A 83 1.89 7.28 0.98
N ARG A 84 1.57 6.47 1.99
CA ARG A 84 0.98 5.14 1.80
C ARG A 84 -0.47 5.24 1.32
N GLU A 85 -1.26 6.14 1.88
CA GLU A 85 -2.61 6.45 1.40
C GLU A 85 -2.59 6.92 -0.06
N ALA A 86 -1.68 7.83 -0.40
CA ALA A 86 -1.52 8.31 -1.77
C ALA A 86 -1.12 7.18 -2.74
N ALA A 87 -0.26 6.25 -2.31
CA ALA A 87 0.12 5.09 -3.11
C ALA A 87 -1.05 4.11 -3.33
N LEU A 88 -1.83 3.83 -2.28
CA LEU A 88 -3.02 2.98 -2.38
C LEU A 88 -4.07 3.59 -3.32
N GLU A 89 -4.27 4.91 -3.24
CA GLU A 89 -5.21 5.60 -4.11
C GLU A 89 -4.77 5.55 -5.58
N ARG A 90 -3.47 5.68 -5.87
CA ARG A 90 -2.93 5.49 -7.22
C ARG A 90 -3.16 4.07 -7.74
N GLN A 91 -2.81 3.06 -6.94
CA GLN A 91 -3.05 1.65 -7.31
C GLN A 91 -4.53 1.36 -7.56
N ARG A 92 -5.42 1.92 -6.73
CA ARG A 92 -6.87 1.75 -6.89
C ARG A 92 -7.37 2.34 -8.20
N ARG A 93 -6.86 3.52 -8.59
CA ARG A 93 -7.21 4.16 -9.88
C ARG A 93 -6.71 3.33 -11.06
N GLU A 94 -5.44 2.95 -11.05
CA GLU A 94 -4.85 2.11 -12.11
C GLU A 94 -5.61 0.79 -12.29
N ALA A 95 -5.99 0.13 -11.19
CA ALA A 95 -6.76 -1.11 -11.23
C ALA A 95 -8.17 -0.90 -11.82
N ARG A 96 -8.84 0.22 -11.51
CA ARG A 96 -10.15 0.56 -12.08
C ARG A 96 -10.05 0.83 -13.58
N ASP A 97 -9.09 1.64 -13.99
CA ASP A 97 -8.90 1.99 -15.41
C ASP A 97 -8.56 0.74 -16.24
N LEU A 98 -7.82 -0.21 -15.66
CA LEU A 98 -7.53 -1.49 -16.29
C LEU A 98 -8.80 -2.36 -16.38
N ALA A 99 -9.59 -2.43 -15.30
CA ALA A 99 -10.83 -3.20 -15.27
C ALA A 99 -11.85 -2.70 -16.30
N GLU A 100 -12.01 -1.39 -16.45
CA GLU A 100 -12.89 -0.79 -17.46
C GLU A 100 -12.44 -1.17 -18.87
N ARG A 101 -11.15 -0.97 -19.19
CA ARG A 101 -10.57 -1.33 -20.49
C ARG A 101 -10.73 -2.82 -20.82
N LEU A 102 -10.50 -3.70 -19.85
CA LEU A 102 -10.69 -5.14 -20.03
C LEU A 102 -12.16 -5.50 -20.16
N GLY A 103 -13.06 -4.84 -19.45
CA GLY A 103 -14.51 -5.03 -19.57
C GLY A 103 -15.01 -4.75 -20.99
N GLU A 104 -14.57 -3.63 -21.58
CA GLU A 104 -14.91 -3.27 -22.97
C GLU A 104 -14.33 -4.27 -23.99
N ALA A 105 -13.08 -4.71 -23.80
CA ALA A 105 -12.43 -5.65 -24.71
C ALA A 105 -12.98 -7.08 -24.63
N LEU A 106 -13.32 -7.55 -23.43
CA LEU A 106 -13.75 -8.93 -23.19
C LEU A 106 -15.27 -9.11 -23.30
N GLY A 107 -16.05 -8.03 -23.17
CA GLY A 107 -17.50 -8.07 -23.29
C GLY A 107 -18.00 -8.74 -24.59
N PRO A 108 -17.48 -8.38 -25.77
CA PRO A 108 -17.86 -9.03 -27.03
C PRO A 108 -17.49 -10.52 -27.08
N VAL A 109 -16.34 -10.91 -26.52
CA VAL A 109 -15.90 -12.31 -26.46
C VAL A 109 -16.84 -13.14 -25.59
N PHE A 110 -17.24 -12.59 -24.44
CA PHE A 110 -18.24 -13.20 -23.56
C PHE A 110 -19.59 -13.33 -24.25
N ALA A 111 -20.11 -12.25 -24.87
CA ALA A 111 -21.39 -12.26 -25.55
C ALA A 111 -21.44 -13.28 -26.70
N PHE A 112 -20.35 -13.45 -27.44
CA PHE A 112 -20.24 -14.45 -28.51
C PHE A 112 -20.35 -15.89 -27.99
N GLY A 113 -19.70 -16.22 -26.87
CA GLY A 113 -19.74 -17.56 -26.28
C GLY A 113 -21.09 -17.96 -25.66
N HIS A 114 -21.89 -16.98 -25.24
CA HIS A 114 -23.18 -17.19 -24.56
C HIS A 114 -24.41 -16.95 -25.46
N GLY A 115 -24.21 -16.72 -26.77
CA GLY A 115 -25.28 -16.45 -27.74
C GLY A 115 -25.99 -17.68 -28.32
N GLN A 116 -25.61 -18.90 -27.96
CA GLN A 116 -26.37 -20.11 -28.32
C GLN A 116 -27.33 -20.43 -27.18
N ASN A 117 -28.64 -20.27 -27.42
CA ASN A 117 -29.73 -20.49 -26.48
C ASN A 117 -29.54 -21.78 -25.65
N ASP A 118 -29.00 -21.61 -24.44
CA ASP A 118 -28.97 -22.65 -23.41
C ASP A 118 -30.17 -22.42 -22.47
N PRO A 119 -31.18 -23.31 -22.46
CA PRO A 119 -32.33 -23.22 -21.57
C PRO A 119 -31.97 -23.22 -20.08
N LEU A 120 -30.75 -23.64 -19.70
CA LEU A 120 -30.26 -23.64 -18.32
C LEU A 120 -29.57 -22.33 -17.91
N ALA A 121 -29.44 -21.34 -18.81
CA ALA A 121 -28.80 -20.05 -18.54
C ALA A 121 -29.49 -19.19 -17.46
N TYR A 122 -30.63 -19.63 -16.91
CA TYR A 122 -31.40 -18.91 -15.90
C TYR A 122 -30.98 -19.21 -14.45
N VAL A 123 -30.07 -20.16 -14.22
CA VAL A 123 -29.64 -20.54 -12.86
C VAL A 123 -28.17 -20.20 -12.66
N GLU A 124 -27.90 -19.25 -11.76
CA GLU A 124 -26.55 -18.86 -11.33
C GLU A 124 -26.34 -19.30 -9.88
N VAL A 125 -25.35 -20.15 -9.62
CA VAL A 125 -24.99 -20.57 -8.26
C VAL A 125 -23.82 -19.74 -7.78
N LEU A 126 -24.04 -19.00 -6.69
CA LEU A 126 -23.04 -18.12 -6.09
C LEU A 126 -22.68 -18.56 -4.68
N SER A 127 -21.40 -18.56 -4.39
CA SER A 127 -20.86 -18.91 -3.07
C SER A 127 -20.09 -17.73 -2.49
N GLY A 128 -20.28 -17.48 -1.20
CA GLY A 128 -19.62 -16.43 -0.44
C GLY A 128 -20.39 -15.12 -0.38
N ALA A 129 -20.49 -14.55 0.82
CA ALA A 129 -21.36 -13.41 1.12
C ALA A 129 -21.07 -12.18 0.24
N ALA A 130 -19.80 -11.87 -0.02
CA ALA A 130 -19.43 -10.70 -0.83
C ALA A 130 -19.89 -10.83 -2.29
N ARG A 131 -19.79 -12.03 -2.89
CA ARG A 131 -20.21 -12.28 -4.28
C ARG A 131 -21.73 -12.25 -4.41
N ILE A 132 -22.43 -12.82 -3.43
CA ILE A 132 -23.89 -12.78 -3.34
C ILE A 132 -24.36 -11.32 -3.23
N ALA A 133 -23.77 -10.54 -2.32
CA ALA A 133 -24.13 -9.13 -2.13
C ALA A 133 -23.87 -8.29 -3.39
N HIS A 134 -22.71 -8.47 -4.03
CA HIS A 134 -22.37 -7.78 -5.27
C HIS A 134 -23.39 -8.10 -6.38
N ARG A 135 -23.69 -9.38 -6.61
CA ARG A 135 -24.66 -9.77 -7.65
C ARG A 135 -26.07 -9.27 -7.33
N ALA A 136 -26.52 -9.37 -6.09
CA ALA A 136 -27.82 -8.87 -5.67
C ALA A 136 -27.94 -7.36 -5.92
N LEU A 137 -26.90 -6.59 -5.60
CA LEU A 137 -26.82 -5.16 -5.89
C LEU A 137 -26.83 -4.86 -7.39
N ASP A 138 -26.08 -5.61 -8.20
CA ASP A 138 -26.07 -5.45 -9.66
C ASP A 138 -27.45 -5.71 -10.27
N LEU A 139 -28.11 -6.80 -9.87
CA LEU A 139 -29.47 -7.14 -10.31
C LEU A 139 -30.46 -6.06 -9.87
N ALA A 140 -30.35 -5.57 -8.63
CA ALA A 140 -31.22 -4.52 -8.13
C ALA A 140 -31.05 -3.21 -8.90
N ARG A 141 -29.81 -2.85 -9.26
CA ARG A 141 -29.52 -1.67 -10.09
C ARG A 141 -29.98 -1.81 -11.54
N ALA A 142 -29.96 -3.03 -12.08
CA ALA A 142 -30.40 -3.32 -13.44
C ALA A 142 -31.93 -3.52 -13.56
N ALA A 143 -32.64 -3.68 -12.43
CA ALA A 143 -34.08 -3.93 -12.41
C ALA A 143 -34.87 -2.74 -12.95
N ARG A 144 -35.69 -2.99 -13.97
CA ARG A 144 -36.54 -1.96 -14.59
C ARG A 144 -37.88 -1.74 -13.89
N PHE A 145 -38.38 -2.75 -13.16
CA PHE A 145 -39.76 -2.75 -12.65
C PHE A 145 -39.83 -2.80 -11.12
N ALA A 146 -39.34 -3.88 -10.51
CA ALA A 146 -39.38 -4.05 -9.06
C ALA A 146 -38.29 -5.03 -8.61
N VAL A 147 -37.85 -4.86 -7.36
CA VAL A 147 -36.96 -5.78 -6.65
C VAL A 147 -37.69 -6.20 -5.39
N ASN A 148 -38.02 -7.49 -5.28
CA ASN A 148 -38.63 -8.05 -4.09
C ASN A 148 -37.59 -8.91 -3.37
N SER A 149 -37.17 -8.49 -2.18
CA SER A 149 -36.28 -9.26 -1.33
C SER A 149 -36.99 -9.63 -0.04
N CYS A 150 -36.92 -10.90 0.34
CA CYS A 150 -37.25 -11.36 1.67
C CYS A 150 -35.94 -11.42 2.49
N VAL A 151 -35.95 -10.76 3.65
CA VAL A 151 -34.89 -10.83 4.67
C VAL A 151 -35.41 -11.66 5.83
#